data_AF-A0A8S3WFB6-F1
#
_entry.id   AF-A0A8S3WFB6-F1
#
_cell.length_a   1.000
_cell.length_b   1.000
_cell.length_c   1.000
_cell.angle_alpha   90.00
_cell.angle_beta   90.00
_cell.angle_gamma   90.00
#
_symmetry.space_group_name_H-M   'P 1'
#
loop_
_entity.id
_entity.type
_entity.pdbx_description
1 polymer ?
#
loop_
_entity_poly.entity_id
_entity_poly.type
_entity_poly.pdbx_seq_one_letter_code
_entity_poly.pdbx_strand_id
1 'polypeptide(L)'
;MENISEVPKTQAALEKTLNKRLDKFEARREGSSKELSVKDLGSSSDYINFNNFVYSTFTLLRQQINQLIVDVDAIESRHRKKFLLLGGVVENSNENVRELVASVISKNLGINNCSDQSLHVCYRLGRISNGSSRPILIKFNLHYDEKYGPKKFCSRVAHM
;
A
#
# COMPACT_ATOMS: atom_id res chain seq x y z
N MET A 1 -3.87 5.81 15.89
CA MET A 1 -3.84 4.59 15.05
C MET A 1 -5.06 3.78 15.43
N GLU A 2 -6.14 3.88 14.67
CA GLU A 2 -7.28 2.97 14.85
C GLU A 2 -6.80 1.55 14.52
N ASN A 3 -7.15 0.60 15.39
CA ASN A 3 -6.68 -0.78 15.28
C ASN A 3 -7.32 -1.42 14.04
N ILE A 4 -6.51 -1.71 13.00
CA ILE A 4 -6.94 -2.41 11.78
C ILE A 4 -7.62 -3.76 12.10
N SER A 5 -7.32 -4.37 13.26
CA SER A 5 -7.97 -5.58 13.77
C SER A 5 -9.45 -5.40 14.14
N GLU A 6 -9.93 -4.16 14.29
CA GLU A 6 -11.32 -3.84 14.63
C GLU A 6 -12.19 -3.61 13.37
N VAL A 7 -11.58 -3.45 12.19
CA VAL A 7 -12.30 -3.30 10.92
C VAL A 7 -13.19 -4.51 10.58
N PRO A 8 -12.73 -5.77 10.72
CA PRO A 8 -13.59 -6.93 10.44
C PRO A 8 -14.77 -7.04 11.42
N LYS A 9 -14.53 -6.69 12.69
CA LYS A 9 -15.57 -6.73 13.73
C LYS A 9 -16.63 -5.66 13.50
N THR A 10 -16.21 -4.45 13.12
CA THR A 10 -17.12 -3.35 12.80
C THR A 10 -17.91 -3.62 11.52
N GLN A 11 -17.30 -4.24 10.50
CA GLN A 11 -17.99 -4.70 9.29
C GLN A 11 -19.05 -5.78 9.60
N ALA A 12 -18.70 -6.81 10.38
CA ALA A 12 -19.66 -7.85 10.78
C ALA A 12 -20.82 -7.29 11.62
N ALA A 13 -20.55 -6.31 12.49
CA ALA A 13 -21.58 -5.63 13.27
C ALA A 13 -22.50 -4.76 12.40
N LEU A 14 -21.95 -4.09 11.38
CA LEU A 14 -22.71 -3.31 10.40
C LEU A 14 -23.60 -4.21 9.55
N GLU A 15 -23.08 -5.32 9.03
CA GLU A 15 -23.82 -6.29 8.24
C GLU A 15 -25.01 -6.85 9.03
N LYS A 16 -24.76 -7.26 10.29
CA LYS A 16 -25.82 -7.74 11.19
C LYS A 16 -26.88 -6.68 11.45
N THR A 17 -26.50 -5.41 11.55
CA THR A 17 -27.42 -4.28 11.77
C THR A 17 -28.22 -3.96 10.52
N LEU A 18 -27.59 -4.06 9.34
CA LEU A 18 -28.20 -3.81 8.04
C LEU A 18 -29.24 -4.87 7.73
N ASN A 19 -28.89 -6.16 7.85
CA ASN A 19 -29.81 -7.27 7.62
C ASN A 19 -31.02 -7.15 8.55
N LYS A 20 -30.80 -6.88 9.84
CA LYS A 20 -31.90 -6.70 10.80
C LYS A 20 -32.83 -5.52 10.47
N ARG A 21 -32.32 -4.43 9.87
CA ARG A 21 -33.15 -3.29 9.45
C ARG A 21 -33.88 -3.58 8.14
N LEU A 22 -33.23 -4.30 7.24
CA LEU A 22 -33.82 -4.77 5.98
C LEU A 22 -34.99 -5.74 6.27
N ASP A 23 -34.78 -6.75 7.11
CA ASP A 23 -35.80 -7.74 7.52
C ASP A 23 -37.02 -7.05 8.14
N LYS A 24 -36.80 -6.05 9.00
CA LYS A 24 -37.88 -5.25 9.61
C LYS A 24 -38.65 -4.42 8.60
N PHE A 25 -37.97 -3.92 7.58
CA PHE A 25 -38.58 -3.12 6.53
C PHE A 25 -39.38 -4.03 5.57
N GLU A 26 -38.82 -5.18 5.19
CA GLU A 26 -39.48 -6.19 4.35
C GLU A 26 -40.72 -6.78 5.02
N ALA A 27 -40.63 -7.16 6.30
CA ALA A 27 -41.78 -7.67 7.06
C ALA A 27 -42.94 -6.66 7.16
N ARG A 28 -42.64 -5.36 7.25
CA ARG A 28 -43.68 -4.30 7.24
C ARG A 28 -44.27 -4.07 5.85
N ARG A 29 -43.47 -4.26 4.80
CA ARG A 29 -43.93 -4.16 3.41
C ARG A 29 -44.89 -5.30 3.08
N GLU A 30 -44.57 -6.53 3.48
CA GLU A 30 -45.41 -7.71 3.27
C GLU A 30 -46.72 -7.67 4.08
N GLY A 31 -46.70 -7.07 5.28
CA GLY A 31 -47.91 -6.83 6.08
C GLY A 31 -48.84 -5.75 5.54
N SER A 32 -48.40 -4.92 4.59
CA SER A 32 -49.16 -3.79 4.04
C SER A 32 -49.69 -4.08 2.63
N SER A 33 -50.65 -5.01 2.52
CA SER A 33 -51.34 -5.38 1.27
C SER A 33 -52.40 -4.35 0.81
N LYS A 34 -52.21 -3.05 1.04
CA LYS A 34 -53.03 -1.97 0.45
C LYS A 34 -52.11 -1.01 -0.28
N GLU A 35 -52.46 -0.67 -1.51
CA GLU A 35 -51.72 0.25 -2.40
C GLU A 35 -51.32 1.52 -1.65
N LEU A 36 -50.07 1.55 -1.17
CA LEU A 36 -49.45 2.73 -0.63
C LEU A 36 -49.02 3.60 -1.81
N SER A 37 -49.59 4.79 -1.92
CA SER A 37 -49.16 5.80 -2.88
C SER A 37 -47.65 6.04 -2.73
N VAL A 38 -46.93 6.07 -3.85
CA VAL A 38 -45.46 6.29 -3.90
C VAL A 38 -45.03 7.55 -3.13
N LYS A 39 -45.95 8.52 -2.97
CA LYS A 39 -45.73 9.74 -2.17
C LYS A 39 -45.69 9.50 -0.66
N ASP A 40 -46.45 8.55 -0.13
CA ASP A 40 -46.48 8.24 1.31
C ASP A 40 -45.26 7.43 1.76
N LEU A 41 -44.70 6.60 0.87
CA LEU A 41 -43.44 5.88 1.14
C LEU A 41 -42.22 6.82 1.21
N GLY A 42 -42.15 7.82 0.32
CA GLY A 42 -41.03 8.76 0.25
C GLY A 42 -40.98 9.76 1.41
N SER A 43 -42.12 10.01 2.06
CA SER A 43 -42.25 10.96 3.20
C SER A 43 -42.29 10.28 4.57
N SER A 44 -42.28 8.95 4.63
CA SER A 44 -42.19 8.22 5.89
C SER A 44 -40.82 8.44 6.54
N SER A 45 -40.80 8.90 7.78
CA SER A 45 -39.57 9.14 8.55
C SER A 45 -38.68 7.89 8.62
N ASP A 46 -39.29 6.69 8.63
CA ASP A 46 -38.59 5.42 8.62
C ASP A 46 -37.80 5.18 7.32
N TYR A 47 -38.34 5.58 6.17
CA TYR A 47 -37.66 5.47 4.87
C TYR A 47 -36.47 6.43 4.80
N ILE A 48 -36.66 7.68 5.24
CA ILE A 48 -35.58 8.68 5.31
C ILE A 48 -34.47 8.20 6.26
N ASN A 49 -34.83 7.64 7.41
CA ASN A 49 -33.87 7.10 8.39
C ASN A 49 -33.10 5.90 7.85
N PHE A 50 -33.77 4.99 7.15
CA PHE A 50 -33.11 3.85 6.50
C PHE A 50 -32.17 4.33 5.39
N ASN A 51 -32.62 5.22 4.52
CA ASN A 51 -31.81 5.74 3.43
C ASN A 51 -30.56 6.49 3.95
N ASN A 52 -30.73 7.35 4.96
CA ASN A 52 -29.61 8.03 5.63
C ASN A 52 -28.62 7.04 6.26
N PHE A 53 -29.12 5.94 6.84
CA PHE A 53 -28.27 4.88 7.38
C PHE A 53 -27.48 4.15 6.29
N VAL A 54 -28.12 3.82 5.17
CA VAL A 54 -27.47 3.19 4.01
C VAL A 54 -26.38 4.11 3.45
N TYR A 55 -26.69 5.39 3.23
CA TYR A 55 -25.70 6.39 2.79
C TYR A 55 -24.55 6.54 3.79
N SER A 56 -24.83 6.58 5.09
CA SER A 56 -23.80 6.65 6.13
C SER A 56 -22.88 5.43 6.11
N THR A 57 -23.45 4.25 5.89
CA THR A 57 -22.69 2.99 5.78
C THR A 57 -21.79 2.99 4.55
N PHE A 58 -22.29 3.43 3.40
CA PHE A 58 -21.47 3.58 2.19
C PHE A 58 -20.34 4.62 2.35
N THR A 59 -20.63 5.75 3.00
CA THR A 59 -19.59 6.75 3.30
C THR A 59 -18.50 6.17 4.19
N LEU A 60 -18.88 5.40 5.23
CA LEU A 60 -17.91 4.76 6.11
C LEU A 60 -17.06 3.71 5.38
N LEU A 61 -17.67 2.87 4.54
CA LEU A 61 -16.94 1.91 3.71
C LEU A 61 -15.95 2.61 2.78
N ARG A 62 -16.36 3.72 2.16
CA ARG A 62 -15.48 4.53 1.31
C ARG A 62 -14.31 5.11 2.10
N GLN A 63 -14.53 5.57 3.33
CA GLN A 63 -13.47 6.05 4.21
C GLN A 63 -12.49 4.93 4.59
N GLN A 64 -13.00 3.74 4.93
CA GLN A 64 -12.17 2.58 5.25
C GLN A 64 -11.30 2.15 4.05
N ILE A 65 -11.85 2.13 2.84
CA ILE A 65 -11.09 1.82 1.62
C ILE A 65 -9.99 2.86 1.39
N ASN A 66 -10.31 4.15 1.52
CA ASN A 66 -9.32 5.21 1.35
C ASN A 66 -8.18 5.09 2.38
N GLN A 67 -8.50 4.76 3.63
CA GLN A 67 -7.50 4.55 4.67
C GLN A 67 -6.60 3.35 4.33
N LEU A 68 -7.19 2.26 3.84
CA LEU A 68 -6.43 1.08 3.44
C LEU A 68 -5.45 1.38 2.30
N ILE A 69 -5.85 2.20 1.32
CA ILE A 69 -4.97 2.65 0.24
C ILE A 69 -3.75 3.39 0.81
N VAL A 70 -3.99 4.34 1.73
CA VAL A 70 -2.91 5.11 2.37
C VAL A 70 -1.97 4.20 3.18
N ASP A 71 -2.51 3.24 3.92
CA ASP A 71 -1.73 2.33 4.74
C ASP A 71 -0.88 1.37 3.87
N VAL A 72 -1.46 0.86 2.79
CA VAL A 72 -0.72 0.05 1.80
C VAL A 72 0.39 0.87 1.17
N ASP A 73 0.11 2.10 0.73
CA ASP A 73 1.12 3.00 0.17
C ASP A 73 2.23 3.30 1.19
N ALA A 74 1.89 3.46 2.47
CA ALA A 74 2.87 3.68 3.53
C ALA A 74 3.77 2.45 3.73
N ILE A 75 3.19 1.25 3.73
CA ILE A 75 3.92 -0.02 3.83
C ILE A 75 4.83 -0.20 2.61
N GLU A 76 4.31 -0.08 1.39
CA GLU A 76 5.08 -0.17 0.17
C GLU A 76 6.21 0.86 0.12
N SER A 77 5.92 2.11 0.48
CA SER A 77 6.92 3.17 0.54
C SER A 77 7.99 2.87 1.58
N ARG A 78 7.64 2.28 2.73
CA ARG A 78 8.60 1.82 3.74
C ARG A 78 9.50 0.70 3.22
N HIS A 79 8.96 -0.22 2.44
CA HIS A 79 9.74 -1.28 1.79
C HIS A 79 10.65 -0.71 0.68
N ARG A 80 10.12 0.18 -0.17
CA ARG A 80 10.86 0.84 -1.26
C ARG A 80 12.02 1.71 -0.78
N LYS A 81 11.92 2.34 0.40
CA LYS A 81 12.99 3.17 1.00
C LYS A 81 14.34 2.47 1.17
N LYS A 82 14.36 1.12 1.21
CA LYS A 82 15.60 0.34 1.35
C LYS A 82 16.19 -0.10 0.00
N PHE A 83 15.52 0.23 -1.09
CA PHE A 83 15.96 -0.09 -2.43
C PHE A 83 16.37 1.17 -3.18
N LEU A 84 17.47 1.07 -3.91
CA LEU A 84 17.93 2.08 -4.85
C LEU A 84 17.70 1.57 -6.28
N LEU A 85 17.25 2.47 -7.16
CA LEU A 85 17.12 2.20 -8.58
C LEU A 85 18.24 2.92 -9.33
N LEU A 86 19.06 2.17 -10.05
CA LEU A 86 20.11 2.69 -10.89
C LEU A 86 19.70 2.57 -12.36
N GLY A 87 19.41 3.71 -12.99
CA GLY A 87 19.08 3.80 -14.42
C GLY A 87 20.29 4.17 -15.29
N GLY A 88 20.18 3.98 -16.60
CA GLY A 88 21.17 4.45 -17.57
C GLY A 88 22.44 3.61 -17.70
N VAL A 89 22.50 2.45 -17.04
CA VAL A 89 23.64 1.52 -17.15
C VAL A 89 23.45 0.65 -18.39
N VAL A 90 24.38 0.67 -19.35
CA VAL A 90 24.32 -0.16 -20.58
C VAL A 90 24.21 -1.65 -20.21
N GLU A 91 23.37 -2.40 -20.92
CA GLU A 91 23.20 -3.85 -20.72
C GLU A 91 24.18 -4.64 -21.58
N ASN A 92 24.93 -5.56 -20.96
CA ASN A 92 25.73 -6.55 -21.67
C ASN A 92 25.15 -7.96 -21.45
N SER A 93 25.25 -8.82 -22.46
CA SER A 93 24.66 -10.17 -22.47
C SER A 93 25.26 -11.14 -21.44
N ASN A 94 26.43 -10.83 -20.87
CA ASN A 94 27.12 -11.66 -19.87
C ASN A 94 27.62 -10.83 -18.67
N GLU A 95 26.83 -9.84 -18.23
CA GLU A 95 27.25 -8.94 -17.15
C GLU A 95 27.13 -9.55 -15.74
N ASN A 96 28.18 -9.39 -14.93
CA ASN A 96 28.04 -9.50 -13.48
C ASN A 96 27.51 -8.17 -12.93
N VAL A 97 26.19 -8.10 -12.71
CA VAL A 97 25.49 -6.89 -12.28
C VAL A 97 26.05 -6.34 -10.95
N ARG A 98 26.52 -7.21 -10.06
CA ARG A 98 27.05 -6.81 -8.74
C ARG A 98 28.37 -6.07 -8.86
N GLU A 99 29.32 -6.65 -9.58
CA GLU A 99 30.63 -6.03 -9.84
C GLU A 99 30.47 -4.71 -10.60
N LEU A 100 29.57 -4.70 -11.59
CA LEU A 100 29.24 -3.49 -12.34
C LEU A 100 28.73 -2.38 -11.41
N VAL A 101 27.77 -2.69 -10.54
CA VAL A 101 27.24 -1.72 -9.56
C VAL A 101 28.32 -1.26 -8.59
N ALA A 102 29.14 -2.17 -8.06
CA ALA A 102 30.26 -1.81 -7.18
C ALA A 102 31.24 -0.85 -7.86
N SER A 103 31.56 -1.08 -9.13
CA SER A 103 32.42 -0.21 -9.94
C SER A 103 31.79 1.16 -10.21
N VAL A 104 30.48 1.22 -10.46
CA VAL A 104 29.75 2.47 -10.70
C VAL A 104 29.69 3.30 -9.41
N ILE A 105 29.46 2.65 -8.26
CA ILE A 105 29.43 3.29 -6.96
C ILE A 105 30.81 3.83 -6.58
N SER A 106 31.88 3.04 -6.73
CA SER A 106 33.23 3.50 -6.39
C SER A 106 33.67 4.65 -7.29
N LYS A 107 33.41 4.56 -8.60
CA LYS A 107 33.80 5.58 -9.58
C LYS A 107 33.04 6.89 -9.43
N ASN A 108 31.72 6.85 -9.22
CA ASN A 108 30.88 8.06 -9.22
C ASN A 108 30.64 8.65 -7.83
N LEU A 109 30.68 7.83 -6.77
CA LEU A 109 30.40 8.26 -5.40
C LEU A 109 31.64 8.23 -4.49
N GLY A 110 32.79 7.71 -4.95
CA GLY A 110 34.02 7.63 -4.16
C GLY A 110 33.96 6.63 -3.00
N ILE A 111 32.99 5.70 -3.02
CA ILE A 111 32.78 4.71 -1.96
C ILE A 111 33.56 3.44 -2.32
N ASN A 112 34.80 3.34 -1.85
CA ASN A 112 35.73 2.26 -2.21
C ASN A 112 35.52 0.95 -1.44
N ASN A 113 34.68 0.96 -0.40
CA ASN A 113 34.38 -0.19 0.46
C ASN A 113 33.09 -0.93 0.06
N CYS A 114 32.53 -0.63 -1.11
CA CYS A 114 31.37 -1.35 -1.65
C CYS A 114 31.85 -2.59 -2.41
N SER A 115 31.66 -3.77 -1.84
CA SER A 115 31.95 -5.06 -2.51
C SER A 115 30.67 -5.83 -2.82
N ASP A 116 30.76 -6.88 -3.63
CA ASP A 116 29.61 -7.75 -3.97
C ASP A 116 28.89 -8.35 -2.76
N GLN A 117 29.61 -8.54 -1.64
CA GLN A 117 29.05 -9.05 -0.39
C GLN A 117 28.23 -8.00 0.37
N SER A 118 28.46 -6.70 0.10
CA SER A 118 27.67 -5.61 0.67
C SER A 118 26.27 -5.49 0.04
N LEU A 119 26.04 -6.15 -1.10
CA LEU A 119 24.78 -6.13 -1.84
C LEU A 119 23.93 -7.36 -1.47
N HIS A 120 22.81 -7.12 -0.77
CA HIS A 120 21.80 -8.14 -0.52
C HIS A 120 21.03 -8.49 -1.80
N VAL A 121 20.59 -7.46 -2.52
CA VAL A 121 19.84 -7.58 -3.77
C VAL A 121 20.51 -6.73 -4.81
N CYS A 122 20.73 -7.29 -5.98
CA CYS A 122 21.29 -6.57 -7.13
C CYS A 122 20.89 -7.33 -8.40
N TYR A 123 19.90 -6.82 -9.14
CA TYR A 123 19.47 -7.40 -10.41
C TYR A 123 18.71 -6.38 -11.27
N ARG A 124 18.65 -6.62 -12.59
CA ARG A 124 17.89 -5.80 -13.55
C ARG A 124 16.39 -6.06 -13.43
N LEU A 125 15.58 -5.00 -13.45
CA LEU A 125 14.12 -5.10 -13.40
C LEU A 125 13.51 -5.15 -14.79
N GLY A 126 12.51 -6.03 -14.94
CA GLY A 126 11.67 -6.07 -16.13
C GLY A 126 12.26 -6.87 -17.30
N ARG A 127 11.52 -6.86 -18.41
CA ARG A 127 11.87 -7.55 -19.65
C ARG A 127 12.83 -6.71 -20.47
N ILE A 128 13.72 -7.38 -21.19
CA ILE A 128 14.66 -6.74 -22.12
C ILE A 128 13.83 -5.90 -23.10
N SER A 129 14.18 -4.63 -23.22
CA SER A 129 13.49 -3.65 -24.06
C SER A 129 14.44 -3.16 -25.14
N ASN A 130 13.98 -3.17 -26.39
CA ASN A 130 14.74 -2.65 -27.53
C ASN A 130 14.64 -1.12 -27.52
N GLY A 131 15.45 -0.45 -26.70
CA GLY A 131 15.57 1.01 -26.73
C GLY A 131 15.95 1.68 -25.41
N SER A 132 15.86 0.98 -24.27
CA SER A 132 16.29 1.53 -22.98
C SER A 132 16.89 0.45 -22.09
N SER A 133 17.99 0.77 -21.44
CA SER A 133 18.57 -0.10 -20.44
C SER A 133 17.64 -0.23 -19.24
N ARG A 134 17.38 -1.46 -18.80
CA ARG A 134 16.60 -1.76 -17.61
C ARG A 134 17.26 -1.20 -16.36
N PRO A 135 16.46 -0.65 -15.43
CA PRO A 135 17.01 -0.19 -14.17
C PRO A 135 17.49 -1.38 -13.33
N ILE A 136 18.55 -1.16 -12.57
CA ILE A 136 19.08 -2.12 -11.60
C ILE A 136 18.49 -1.82 -10.24
N LEU A 137 17.85 -2.81 -9.62
CA LEU A 137 17.37 -2.75 -8.25
C LEU A 137 18.50 -3.16 -7.31
N ILE A 138 18.84 -2.29 -6.37
CA ILE A 138 19.93 -2.48 -5.43
C ILE A 138 19.38 -2.42 -4.00
N LYS A 139 19.75 -3.39 -3.15
CA LYS A 139 19.54 -3.36 -1.71
C LYS A 139 20.85 -3.72 -1.03
N PHE A 140 21.28 -2.90 -0.09
CA PHE A 140 22.48 -3.16 0.71
C PHE A 140 22.17 -4.10 1.88
N ASN A 141 23.15 -4.92 2.26
CA ASN A 141 23.17 -5.64 3.52
C ASN A 141 23.34 -4.60 4.64
N LEU A 142 22.25 -4.29 5.33
CA LEU A 142 22.32 -3.53 6.57
C LEU A 142 22.89 -4.45 7.65
N HIS A 143 24.20 -4.38 7.91
CA HIS A 143 24.75 -4.92 9.15
C HIS A 143 24.29 -4.04 10.31
N TYR A 144 23.26 -4.48 11.03
CA TYR A 144 22.95 -3.98 12.37
C TYR A 144 23.88 -4.69 13.36
N ASP A 145 24.90 -3.99 13.87
CA ASP A 145 25.63 -4.43 15.06
C ASP A 145 24.74 -4.09 16.28
N GLU A 146 24.17 -5.09 16.97
CA GLU A 146 23.33 -4.86 18.17
C GLU A 146 24.06 -4.14 19.31
N LYS A 147 25.41 -4.18 19.35
CA LYS A 147 26.22 -3.49 20.37
C LYS A 147 26.59 -2.05 20.03
N TYR A 148 26.49 -1.65 18.76
CA TYR A 148 26.86 -0.31 18.31
C TYR A 148 25.85 0.06 17.23
N GLY A 149 24.87 0.88 17.58
CA GLY A 149 23.84 1.38 16.65
C GLY A 149 24.42 1.83 15.30
N PRO A 150 23.58 2.02 14.27
CA PRO A 150 23.93 1.87 12.86
C PRO A 150 25.35 2.33 12.57
N LYS A 151 26.29 1.38 12.41
CA LYS A 151 27.60 1.72 11.90
C LYS A 151 27.37 2.32 10.53
N LYS A 152 27.53 3.65 10.49
CA LYS A 152 27.32 4.52 9.34
C LYS A 152 28.02 3.91 8.12
N PHE A 153 27.28 3.17 7.32
CA PHE A 153 27.65 3.05 5.92
C PHE A 153 27.37 4.42 5.31
N CYS A 154 28.44 5.17 5.11
CA CYS A 154 28.46 6.45 4.41
C CYS A 154 27.53 7.55 4.98
N SER A 155 27.85 8.11 6.14
CA SER A 155 27.23 9.39 6.58
C SER A 155 27.93 10.62 5.97
N ARG A 156 28.37 10.56 4.71
CA ARG A 156 29.09 11.67 4.06
C ARG A 156 28.43 12.21 2.79
N VAL A 157 27.11 12.08 2.69
CA VAL A 157 26.29 12.73 1.64
C VAL A 157 25.17 13.58 2.27
N ALA A 158 25.47 14.27 3.37
CA ALA A 158 24.55 15.22 4.01
C ALA A 158 25.18 16.59 4.28
N HIS A 159 26.37 16.85 3.73
CA HIS A 159 26.99 18.17 3.70
C HIS A 159 27.65 18.38 2.35
N MET A 160 26.81 18.62 1.34
CA MET A 160 27.12 19.38 0.13
C MET A 160 25.81 19.83 -0.48
#